data_AF-A0A7V1MRL5-F1
#
_entry.id   AF-A0A7V1MRL5-F1
#
_cell.length_a   1.000
_cell.length_b   1.000
_cell.length_c   1.000
_cell.angle_alpha   90.00
_cell.angle_beta   90.00
_cell.angle_gamma   90.00
#
_symmetry.space_group_name_H-M   'P 1'
#
loop_
_entity.id
_entity.type
_entity.pdbx_description
1 polymer ?
#
loop_
_entity_poly.entity_id
_entity_poly.type
_entity_poly.pdbx_seq_one_letter_code
_entity_poly.pdbx_strand_id
1 'polypeptide(L)'
;MRQRPPKTRWSDDRRRWVIVGLLLGSALWPLPRSSTHLQSLPSSQSASWVIVGATIVDGSGRPRFRADVRLVGDRIVRIGRLAPASGDRVLRATGLVLAPGFIDLHNHSDRGLETEPTATSQIAQGITTIVLGLDGNSPWPIAQYLQRRQ
;
A
#
# COMPACT_ATOMS: atom_id res chain seq x y z
N MET A 1 -2.71 54.10 -8.52
CA MET A 1 -1.69 54.78 -9.35
C MET A 1 -0.38 54.00 -9.21
N ARG A 2 0.04 53.31 -10.29
CA ARG A 2 1.44 52.98 -10.70
C ARG A 2 2.30 52.04 -9.79
N GLN A 3 2.99 50.98 -10.22
CA GLN A 3 3.24 50.35 -11.54
C GLN A 3 3.56 48.83 -11.38
N ARG A 4 3.30 48.04 -12.44
CA ARG A 4 3.74 46.64 -12.61
C ARG A 4 5.19 46.58 -13.14
N PRO A 5 5.99 45.55 -12.77
CA PRO A 5 7.31 45.32 -13.36
C PRO A 5 7.22 44.75 -14.81
N PRO A 6 8.27 44.92 -15.63
CA PRO A 6 8.23 44.77 -17.09
C PRO A 6 8.31 43.33 -17.59
N LYS A 7 7.66 43.07 -18.74
CA LYS A 7 7.81 41.84 -19.55
C LYS A 7 9.15 41.87 -20.30
N THR A 8 9.98 40.85 -20.12
CA THR A 8 11.19 40.63 -20.93
C THR A 8 10.89 39.72 -22.13
N ARG A 9 11.71 39.91 -23.15
CA ARG A 9 11.45 39.84 -24.59
C ARG A 9 11.94 38.50 -25.14
N TRP A 10 11.10 37.84 -25.93
CA TRP A 10 11.50 36.76 -26.84
C TRP A 10 12.40 37.34 -27.94
N SER A 11 13.57 36.75 -28.15
CA SER A 11 14.41 37.01 -29.32
C SER A 11 14.56 35.73 -30.14
N ASP A 12 13.92 35.78 -31.30
CA ASP A 12 14.13 34.93 -32.48
C ASP A 12 15.56 35.13 -32.97
N ASP A 13 16.38 34.07 -33.00
CA ASP A 13 17.65 34.10 -33.73
C ASP A 13 17.71 32.94 -34.73
N ARG A 14 17.37 33.29 -35.97
CA ARG A 14 17.50 32.44 -37.15
C ARG A 14 18.86 32.72 -37.78
N ARG A 15 19.80 31.79 -37.68
CA ARG A 15 20.92 31.74 -38.64
C ARG A 15 21.16 30.32 -39.14
N ARG A 16 20.94 30.22 -40.44
CA ARG A 16 21.15 29.07 -41.33
C ARG A 16 22.65 28.84 -41.54
N TRP A 17 23.06 27.57 -41.59
CA TRP A 17 24.16 27.14 -42.44
C TRP A 17 23.76 25.83 -43.13
N VAL A 18 23.83 25.85 -44.46
CA VAL A 18 23.79 24.67 -45.33
C VAL A 18 25.23 24.34 -45.65
N ILE A 19 25.65 23.10 -45.43
CA ILE A 19 26.76 22.48 -46.16
C ILE A 19 26.30 21.09 -46.60
N VAL A 20 26.36 20.88 -47.92
CA VAL A 20 26.11 19.64 -48.64
C VAL A 20 27.38 18.78 -48.58
N GLY A 21 27.22 17.48 -48.35
CA GLY A 21 28.27 16.48 -48.51
C GLY A 21 27.67 15.09 -48.66
N LEU A 22 27.64 14.61 -49.90
CA LEU A 22 27.07 13.33 -50.33
C LEU A 22 28.22 12.34 -50.51
N LEU A 23 28.24 11.23 -49.77
CA LEU A 23 29.00 10.03 -50.14
C LEU A 23 28.30 8.73 -49.68
N LEU A 24 28.34 7.78 -50.61
CA LEU A 24 27.68 6.48 -50.67
C LEU A 24 28.20 5.47 -49.63
N GLY A 25 27.35 4.52 -49.22
CA GLY A 25 27.81 3.34 -48.48
C GLY A 25 26.70 2.44 -47.97
N SER A 26 26.42 1.39 -48.73
CA SER A 26 25.58 0.22 -48.46
C SER A 26 25.82 -0.48 -47.10
N ALA A 27 24.73 -0.82 -46.40
CA ALA A 27 24.52 -2.12 -45.74
C ALA A 27 23.15 -2.15 -45.01
N LEU A 28 22.18 -2.89 -45.55
CA LEU A 28 20.99 -3.33 -44.83
C LEU A 28 21.42 -4.42 -43.82
N TRP A 29 21.75 -4.02 -42.59
CA TRP A 29 21.91 -4.97 -41.49
C TRP A 29 20.55 -5.19 -40.81
N PRO A 30 20.03 -6.42 -40.71
CA PRO A 30 18.84 -6.66 -39.93
C PRO A 30 19.18 -6.44 -38.44
N LEU A 31 18.56 -5.44 -37.82
CA LEU A 31 18.67 -5.25 -36.38
C LEU A 31 18.20 -6.54 -35.69
N PRO A 32 18.98 -7.14 -34.77
CA PRO A 32 18.45 -8.20 -33.94
C PRO A 32 17.29 -7.60 -33.15
N ARG A 33 16.08 -8.15 -33.32
CA ARG A 33 14.98 -7.90 -32.39
C ARG A 33 15.41 -8.50 -31.07
N SER A 34 16.00 -7.68 -30.21
CA SER A 34 16.12 -7.99 -28.81
C SER A 34 14.71 -8.12 -28.27
N SER A 35 14.21 -9.36 -28.26
CA SER A 35 13.07 -9.75 -27.44
C SER A 35 13.53 -9.51 -26.01
N THR A 36 13.26 -8.33 -25.48
CA THR A 36 13.36 -8.09 -24.04
C THR A 36 12.34 -9.03 -23.41
N HIS A 37 12.80 -10.23 -23.07
CA HIS A 37 12.07 -11.13 -22.21
C HIS A 37 11.99 -10.37 -20.89
N LEU A 38 10.87 -9.68 -20.66
CA LEU A 38 10.55 -9.15 -19.35
C LEU A 38 10.56 -10.38 -18.44
N GLN A 39 11.66 -10.57 -17.73
CA GLN A 39 11.73 -11.55 -16.67
C GLN A 39 10.66 -11.13 -15.68
N SER A 40 9.58 -11.90 -15.64
CA SER A 40 8.62 -11.82 -14.55
C SER A 40 9.43 -11.97 -13.27
N LEU A 41 9.46 -10.91 -12.46
CA LEU A 41 10.00 -10.99 -11.11
C LEU A 41 9.33 -12.19 -10.43
N PRO A 42 10.07 -13.00 -9.65
CA PRO A 42 9.48 -14.12 -8.96
C PRO A 42 8.28 -13.59 -8.17
N SER A 43 7.08 -14.06 -8.52
CA SER A 43 5.88 -13.76 -7.77
C SER A 43 6.18 -14.23 -6.35
N SER A 44 6.37 -13.29 -5.43
CA SER A 44 6.52 -13.58 -4.00
C SER A 44 5.40 -14.53 -3.63
N GLN A 45 5.73 -15.81 -3.39
CA GLN A 45 4.76 -16.77 -2.93
C GLN A 45 4.34 -16.25 -1.56
N SER A 46 3.14 -15.68 -1.51
CA SER A 46 2.71 -14.88 -0.36
C SER A 46 2.82 -15.74 0.89
N ALA A 47 3.54 -15.24 1.90
CA ALA A 47 3.75 -15.98 3.14
C ALA A 47 2.41 -16.42 3.72
N SER A 48 2.32 -17.70 4.07
CA SER A 48 1.11 -18.31 4.61
C SER A 48 1.26 -18.53 6.10
N TRP A 49 0.21 -18.19 6.85
CA TRP A 49 0.10 -18.45 8.28
C TRP A 49 -1.10 -19.34 8.56
N VAL A 50 -0.96 -20.23 9.54
CA VAL A 50 -2.09 -21.01 10.07
C VAL A 50 -2.14 -20.86 11.58
N ILE A 51 -3.25 -20.32 12.07
CA ILE A 51 -3.56 -20.23 13.49
C ILE A 51 -4.39 -21.47 13.84
N VAL A 52 -3.88 -22.31 14.75
CA VAL A 52 -4.50 -23.61 15.09
C VAL A 52 -5.05 -23.65 16.51
N GLY A 53 -6.22 -24.29 16.67
CA GLY A 53 -6.82 -24.61 17.96
C GLY A 53 -7.52 -23.45 18.67
N ALA A 54 -7.79 -22.34 17.97
CA ALA A 54 -8.40 -21.15 18.57
C ALA A 54 -9.89 -21.32 18.90
N THR A 55 -10.36 -20.57 19.88
CA THR A 55 -11.79 -20.26 20.02
C THR A 55 -12.10 -18.98 19.26
N ILE A 56 -12.89 -19.05 18.20
CA ILE A 56 -13.22 -17.91 17.34
C ILE A 56 -14.44 -17.16 17.87
N VAL A 57 -14.31 -15.83 17.95
CA VAL A 57 -15.41 -14.87 18.07
C VAL A 57 -15.33 -13.97 16.84
N ASP A 58 -16.19 -14.19 15.84
CA ASP A 58 -16.05 -13.60 14.50
C ASP A 58 -16.60 -12.16 14.36
N GLY A 59 -17.13 -11.60 15.45
CA GLY A 59 -17.72 -10.26 15.46
C GLY A 59 -19.15 -10.18 14.93
N SER A 60 -19.75 -11.29 14.46
CA SER A 60 -21.11 -11.30 13.91
C SER A 60 -22.21 -11.37 14.98
N GLY A 61 -21.84 -11.44 16.26
CA GLY A 61 -22.77 -11.68 17.38
C GLY A 61 -23.21 -13.14 17.56
N ARG A 62 -22.74 -14.07 16.72
CA ARG A 62 -23.03 -15.51 16.85
C ARG A 62 -22.27 -16.13 18.03
N PRO A 63 -22.72 -17.29 18.54
CA PRO A 63 -21.97 -18.03 19.55
C PRO A 63 -20.54 -18.37 19.09
N ARG A 64 -19.59 -18.29 20.03
CA ARG A 64 -18.19 -18.66 19.79
C ARG A 64 -18.06 -20.13 19.37
N PHE A 65 -17.07 -20.46 18.54
CA PHE A 65 -16.83 -21.82 18.06
C PHE A 65 -15.33 -22.14 17.96
N ARG A 66 -14.94 -23.41 17.93
CA ARG A 66 -13.53 -23.81 17.74
C ARG A 66 -13.22 -24.02 16.26
N ALA A 67 -12.14 -23.43 15.78
CA ALA A 67 -11.61 -23.65 14.44
C ALA A 67 -10.16 -23.16 14.31
N ASP A 68 -9.55 -23.51 13.19
CA ASP A 68 -8.27 -23.01 12.71
C ASP A 68 -8.52 -21.95 11.62
N VAL A 69 -7.55 -21.05 11.42
CA VAL A 69 -7.63 -19.97 10.41
C VAL A 69 -6.35 -19.95 9.59
N ARG A 70 -6.48 -19.94 8.26
CA ARG A 70 -5.36 -19.73 7.33
C ARG A 70 -5.40 -18.32 6.77
N LEU A 71 -4.24 -17.66 6.80
CA LEU A 71 -3.98 -16.39 6.17
C LEU A 71 -2.94 -16.57 5.06
N VAL A 72 -3.14 -15.90 3.93
CA VAL A 72 -2.14 -15.81 2.85
C VAL A 72 -2.00 -14.34 2.50
N GLY A 73 -0.79 -13.79 2.68
CA GLY A 73 -0.59 -12.35 2.57
C GLY A 73 -1.43 -11.58 3.60
N ASP A 74 -2.29 -10.68 3.13
CA ASP A 74 -3.15 -9.81 3.93
C ASP A 74 -4.60 -10.34 4.09
N ARG A 75 -4.90 -11.56 3.62
CA ARG A 75 -6.27 -12.11 3.61
C ARG A 75 -6.41 -13.37 4.44
N ILE A 76 -7.54 -13.48 5.12
CA ILE A 76 -8.05 -14.75 5.64
C ILE A 76 -8.63 -15.52 4.46
N VAL A 77 -8.03 -16.68 4.14
CA VAL A 77 -8.44 -17.49 2.98
C VAL A 77 -9.27 -18.71 3.36
N ARG A 78 -9.22 -19.13 4.64
CA ARG A 78 -10.00 -20.27 5.12
C ARG A 78 -10.17 -20.23 6.63
N ILE A 79 -11.35 -20.66 7.08
CA ILE A 79 -11.66 -20.93 8.49
C ILE A 79 -12.26 -22.34 8.56
N GLY A 80 -11.83 -23.14 9.52
CA GLY A 80 -12.32 -24.52 9.71
C GLY A 80 -11.27 -25.41 10.34
N ARG A 81 -11.41 -26.73 10.22
CA ARG A 81 -10.34 -27.67 10.64
C ARG A 81 -9.28 -27.74 9.55
N LEU A 82 -8.04 -27.36 9.85
CA LEU A 82 -6.97 -27.22 8.87
C LEU A 82 -5.76 -28.07 9.23
N ALA A 83 -5.17 -28.71 8.21
CA ALA A 83 -3.83 -29.26 8.30
C ALA A 83 -2.83 -28.20 7.80
N PRO A 84 -1.83 -27.80 8.61
CA PRO A 84 -0.73 -26.99 8.12
C PRO A 84 -0.03 -27.64 6.93
N ALA A 85 0.24 -26.86 5.89
CA ALA A 85 0.98 -27.28 4.71
C ALA A 85 2.48 -26.99 4.89
N SER A 86 3.32 -27.60 4.04
CA SER A 86 4.73 -27.25 3.98
C SER A 86 4.91 -25.77 3.63
N GLY A 87 5.73 -25.05 4.39
CA GLY A 87 5.95 -23.61 4.24
C GLY A 87 4.97 -22.73 5.03
N ASP A 88 3.92 -23.28 5.64
CA ASP A 88 3.06 -22.52 6.55
C ASP A 88 3.82 -22.14 7.82
N ARG A 89 3.71 -20.87 8.21
CA ARG A 89 4.06 -20.44 9.57
C ARG A 89 2.90 -20.80 10.50
N VAL A 90 3.16 -21.59 11.53
CA VAL A 90 2.10 -22.11 12.42
C VAL A 90 2.10 -21.36 13.74
N LEU A 91 0.94 -20.83 14.13
CA LEU A 91 0.68 -20.22 15.43
C LEU A 91 -0.30 -21.10 16.21
N ARG A 92 0.09 -21.59 17.40
CA ARG A 92 -0.80 -22.37 18.27
C ARG A 92 -1.55 -21.46 19.23
N ALA A 93 -2.88 -21.49 19.16
CA ALA A 93 -3.78 -20.63 19.93
C ALA A 93 -4.76 -21.42 20.80
N THR A 94 -4.41 -22.65 21.18
CA THR A 94 -5.22 -23.48 22.09
C THR A 94 -5.43 -22.78 23.42
N GLY A 95 -6.69 -22.65 23.83
CA GLY A 95 -7.05 -21.94 25.07
C GLY A 95 -7.13 -20.42 24.92
N LEU A 96 -6.80 -19.88 23.74
CA LEU A 96 -6.90 -18.46 23.42
C LEU A 96 -8.13 -18.19 22.55
N VAL A 97 -8.53 -16.91 22.52
CA VAL A 97 -9.58 -16.39 21.65
C VAL A 97 -8.94 -15.74 20.42
N LEU A 98 -9.46 -16.03 19.24
CA LEU A 98 -9.16 -15.31 18.02
C LEU A 98 -10.38 -14.49 17.62
N ALA A 99 -10.20 -13.18 17.48
CA ALA A 99 -11.24 -12.23 17.10
C ALA A 99 -10.73 -11.30 16.00
N PRO A 100 -11.62 -10.60 15.27
CA PRO A 100 -11.23 -9.46 14.46
C PRO A 100 -10.44 -8.45 15.31
N GLY A 101 -9.46 -7.80 14.69
CA GLY A 101 -8.77 -6.70 15.35
C GLY A 101 -9.73 -5.58 15.72
N PHE A 102 -9.51 -4.94 16.87
CA PHE A 102 -10.44 -3.94 17.36
C PHE A 102 -10.36 -2.66 16.52
N ILE A 103 -11.52 -2.02 16.36
CA ILE A 103 -11.68 -0.75 15.67
C ILE A 103 -11.94 0.30 16.74
N ASP A 104 -10.96 1.18 16.96
CA ASP A 104 -11.08 2.28 17.89
C ASP A 104 -11.73 3.48 17.18
N LEU A 105 -12.97 3.76 17.57
CA LEU A 105 -13.78 4.83 17.01
C LEU A 105 -13.50 6.17 17.67
N HIS A 106 -12.75 6.21 18.78
CA HIS A 106 -12.52 7.42 19.54
C HIS A 106 -11.07 7.60 19.99
N ASN A 107 -10.25 8.16 19.09
CA ASN A 107 -8.80 8.19 19.26
C ASN A 107 -8.17 9.54 18.85
N HIS A 108 -7.17 9.99 19.62
CA HIS A 108 -6.37 11.21 19.36
C HIS A 108 -4.88 10.94 19.10
N SER A 109 -4.56 9.78 18.52
CA SER A 109 -3.18 9.41 18.18
C SER A 109 -2.66 10.16 16.95
N ASP A 110 -3.49 10.98 16.30
CA ASP A 110 -3.07 11.95 15.26
C ASP A 110 -1.93 12.85 15.74
N ARG A 111 -1.86 13.12 17.05
CA ARG A 111 -0.79 13.93 17.66
C ARG A 111 0.54 13.19 17.85
N GLY A 112 0.52 11.85 17.81
CA GLY A 112 1.65 11.01 18.22
C GLY A 112 2.14 10.01 17.17
N LEU A 113 1.32 9.65 16.19
CA LEU A 113 1.67 8.64 15.17
C LEU A 113 2.82 9.07 14.27
N GLU A 114 3.02 10.37 14.05
CA GLU A 114 4.16 10.87 13.27
C GLU A 114 5.49 10.64 14.01
N THR A 115 5.47 10.79 15.34
CA THR A 115 6.66 10.62 16.20
C THR A 115 6.84 9.19 16.69
N GLU A 116 5.76 8.43 16.81
CA GLU A 116 5.73 7.04 17.28
C GLU A 116 4.90 6.17 16.31
N PRO A 117 5.45 5.86 15.13
CA PRO A 117 4.73 5.15 14.07
C PRO A 117 4.47 3.67 14.41
N THR A 118 5.08 3.14 15.49
CA THR A 118 4.84 1.77 15.93
C THR A 118 3.46 1.58 16.54
N ALA A 119 2.79 2.65 16.97
CA ALA A 119 1.47 2.60 17.60
C ALA A 119 1.38 1.57 18.75
N THR A 120 2.47 1.43 19.52
CA THR A 120 2.62 0.33 20.50
C THR A 120 1.48 0.29 21.52
N SER A 121 0.99 1.45 21.99
CA SER A 121 -0.12 1.51 22.94
C SER A 121 -1.43 0.97 22.35
N GLN A 122 -1.69 1.20 21.07
CA GLN A 122 -2.88 0.69 20.38
C GLN A 122 -2.74 -0.83 20.10
N ILE A 123 -1.60 -1.24 19.56
CA ILE A 123 -1.36 -2.64 19.19
C ILE A 123 -1.40 -3.55 20.43
N ALA A 124 -0.84 -3.10 21.56
CA ALA A 124 -0.84 -3.87 22.81
C ALA A 124 -2.26 -4.17 23.33
N GLN A 125 -3.26 -3.38 22.93
CA GLN A 125 -4.67 -3.56 23.27
C GLN A 125 -5.43 -4.39 22.23
N GLY A 126 -4.82 -4.74 21.11
CA GLY A 126 -5.46 -5.45 20.00
C GLY A 126 -6.15 -4.53 18.99
N ILE A 127 -5.91 -3.22 19.04
CA ILE A 127 -6.43 -2.26 18.06
C ILE A 127 -5.68 -2.42 16.74
N THR A 128 -6.43 -2.54 15.65
CA THR A 128 -5.89 -2.68 14.29
C THR A 128 -6.36 -1.57 13.35
N THR A 129 -7.35 -0.78 13.76
CA THR A 129 -7.86 0.35 13.00
C THR A 129 -8.29 1.44 13.96
N ILE A 130 -7.97 2.68 13.61
CA ILE A 130 -8.33 3.88 14.37
C ILE A 130 -9.10 4.83 13.45
N VAL A 131 -10.09 5.52 14.00
CA VAL A 131 -10.76 6.66 13.37
C VAL A 131 -10.27 7.94 14.04
N LEU A 132 -9.75 8.87 13.24
CA LEU A 132 -9.19 10.15 13.68
C LEU A 132 -10.09 11.31 13.22
N GLY A 133 -9.79 12.53 13.68
CA GLY A 133 -10.55 13.72 13.26
C GLY A 133 -11.76 14.05 14.12
N LEU A 134 -11.75 13.57 15.36
CA LEU A 134 -12.90 13.60 16.27
C LEU A 134 -12.93 14.90 17.08
N ASP A 135 -14.05 15.14 17.76
CA ASP A 135 -14.26 16.31 18.63
C ASP A 135 -14.06 17.66 17.94
N GLY A 136 -14.37 17.73 16.64
CA GLY A 136 -14.21 18.94 15.84
C GLY A 136 -12.75 19.26 15.47
N ASN A 137 -11.81 18.37 15.78
CA ASN A 137 -10.39 18.54 15.46
C ASN A 137 -9.96 17.55 14.37
N SER A 138 -9.74 18.02 13.15
CA SER A 138 -9.13 17.25 12.06
C SER A 138 -7.88 17.97 11.57
N PRO A 139 -6.70 17.33 11.46
CA PRO A 139 -5.47 18.06 11.14
C PRO A 139 -5.36 18.52 9.67
N TRP A 140 -6.43 18.38 8.88
CA TRP A 140 -6.47 18.77 7.47
C TRP A 140 -7.55 19.82 7.23
N PRO A 141 -7.24 20.90 6.47
CA PRO A 141 -8.29 21.71 5.87
C PRO A 141 -9.04 20.86 4.83
N ILE A 142 -10.21 20.33 5.23
CA ILE A 142 -11.07 19.43 4.43
C ILE A 142 -11.28 19.96 3.00
N ALA A 143 -11.40 21.28 2.85
CA ALA A 143 -11.55 21.94 1.55
C ALA A 143 -10.39 21.65 0.57
N GLN A 144 -9.14 21.73 1.03
CA GLN A 144 -7.97 21.47 0.17
C GLN A 144 -7.83 19.99 -0.18
N TYR A 145 -8.28 19.09 0.70
CA TYR A 145 -8.27 17.65 0.43
C TYR A 145 -9.28 17.27 -0.67
N LEU A 146 -10.51 17.82 -0.63
CA LEU A 146 -11.56 17.52 -1.60
C LEU A 146 -11.26 18.10 -3.00
N GLN A 147 -10.65 19.28 -3.08
CA GLN A 147 -10.29 19.91 -4.36
C GLN A 147 -9.25 19.13 -5.19
N ARG A 148 -8.47 18.23 -4.57
CA ARG A 148 -7.43 17.46 -5.28
C ARG A 148 -7.95 16.15 -5.90
N ARG A 149 -9.24 15.83 -5.77
CA ARG A 149 -9.82 14.55 -6.23
C ARG A 149 -11.07 14.70 -7.13
N GLN A 150 -11.37 15.92 -7.56
CA GLN A 150 -12.28 16.23 -8.67
C GLN A 150 -11.44 16.66 -9.87
#